data_AF-A0A419GL80-F1
#
_entry.id   AF-A0A419GL80-F1
#
_cell.length_a   1.000
_cell.length_b   1.000
_cell.length_c   1.000
_cell.angle_alpha   90.00
_cell.angle_beta   90.00
_cell.angle_gamma   90.00
#
_symmetry.space_group_name_H-M   'P 1'
#
loop_
_entity.id
_entity.type
_entity.pdbx_description
1 polymer ?
#
loop_
_entity_poly.entity_id
_entity_poly.type
_entity_poly.pdbx_seq_one_letter_code
_entity_poly.pdbx_strand_id
1 'polypeptide(L)'
;MGKHEKLLLKILNGASDANIQFEDLCGLLKHLGFDMRIKGSHHIFRKEAIIEKINLQRDGNMAKPYQVKQVRSVIVKYKLGGTIDV
;
A
#
# COMPACT_ATOMS: atom_id res chain seq x y z
N MET A 1 6.74 -15.50 9.14
CA MET A 1 6.20 -14.43 8.28
C MET A 1 6.93 -13.12 8.50
N GLY A 2 7.39 -12.49 7.41
CA GLY A 2 8.08 -11.19 7.47
C GLY A 2 7.15 -10.02 7.83
N LYS A 3 7.72 -8.85 8.16
CA LYS A 3 6.94 -7.63 8.49
C LYS A 3 5.97 -7.25 7.36
N HIS A 4 6.45 -7.23 6.12
CA HIS A 4 5.64 -6.89 4.94
C HIS A 4 4.54 -7.91 4.66
N GLU A 5 4.81 -9.19 4.87
CA GLU A 5 3.84 -10.29 4.70
C GLU A 5 2.66 -10.16 5.66
N LYS A 6 2.94 -9.93 6.95
CA LYS A 6 1.90 -9.69 7.97
C LYS A 6 1.06 -8.47 7.64
N LEU A 7 1.70 -7.40 7.16
CA LEU A 7 1.03 -6.16 6.79
C LEU A 7 0.16 -6.33 5.54
N LEU A 8 0.66 -7.06 4.54
CA LEU A 8 -0.08 -7.38 3.31
C LEU A 8 -1.36 -8.16 3.65
N LEU A 9 -1.28 -9.20 4.47
CA LEU A 9 -2.46 -9.93 4.94
C LEU A 9 -3.45 -9.06 5.70
N LYS A 10 -2.95 -8.17 6.57
CA LYS A 10 -3.79 -7.21 7.30
C LYS A 10 -4.54 -6.27 6.35
N ILE A 11 -3.87 -5.77 5.30
CA ILE A 11 -4.49 -4.91 4.28
C ILE A 11 -5.51 -5.69 3.45
N LEU A 12 -5.20 -6.92 3.04
CA LEU A 12 -6.06 -7.77 2.23
C LEU A 12 -7.34 -8.18 2.97
N ASN A 13 -7.25 -8.48 4.27
CA ASN A 13 -8.41 -8.76 5.13
C ASN A 13 -9.38 -7.57 5.20
N GLY A 14 -8.87 -6.34 5.20
CA GLY A 14 -9.65 -5.12 5.10
C GLY A 14 -10.42 -4.68 6.34
N ALA A 15 -10.43 -5.47 7.42
CA ALA A 15 -11.01 -5.06 8.70
C ALA A 15 -10.18 -3.97 9.42
N SER A 16 -8.96 -3.68 8.94
CA SER A 16 -8.00 -2.79 9.61
C SER A 16 -7.61 -1.55 8.79
N ASP A 17 -8.43 -1.11 7.83
CA ASP A 17 -8.10 0.03 6.96
C ASP A 17 -7.78 1.31 7.75
N ALA A 18 -8.41 1.53 8.91
CA ALA A 18 -8.14 2.67 9.78
C ALA A 18 -6.92 2.51 10.71
N ASN A 19 -6.28 1.34 10.71
CA ASN A 19 -5.18 1.01 11.63
C ASN A 19 -3.90 0.57 10.89
N ILE A 20 -3.49 1.35 9.90
CA ILE A 20 -2.24 1.16 9.16
C ILE A 20 -1.38 2.43 9.28
N GLN A 21 -0.15 2.27 9.75
CA GLN A 21 0.83 3.35 9.81
C GLN A 21 1.22 3.79 8.39
N PHE A 22 1.36 5.09 8.17
CA PHE A 22 1.68 5.64 6.86
C PHE A 22 3.01 5.13 6.30
N GLU A 23 4.03 5.08 7.16
CA GLU A 23 5.37 4.61 6.77
C GLU A 23 5.39 3.12 6.45
N ASP A 24 4.57 2.32 7.15
CA ASP A 24 4.42 0.90 6.87
C ASP A 24 3.78 0.66 5.49
N LEU A 25 2.74 1.44 5.14
CA LEU A 25 2.10 1.38 3.83
C LEU A 25 3.08 1.79 2.72
N CYS A 26 3.84 2.87 2.92
CA CYS A 26 4.87 3.31 1.98
C CYS A 26 5.97 2.24 1.81
N GLY A 27 6.41 1.64 2.91
CA GLY A 27 7.41 0.57 2.92
C GLY A 27 6.93 -0.66 2.17
N LEU A 28 5.66 -1.06 2.34
CA LEU A 28 5.06 -2.16 1.58
C LEU A 28 5.05 -1.87 0.09
N LEU A 29 4.63 -0.67 -0.34
CA LEU A 29 4.61 -0.34 -1.77
C LEU A 29 6.02 -0.38 -2.39
N LYS A 30 7.04 0.11 -1.68
CA LYS A 30 8.44 -0.02 -2.11
C LYS A 30 8.87 -1.49 -2.21
N HIS A 31 8.53 -2.31 -1.21
CA HIS A 31 8.82 -3.73 -1.21
C HIS A 31 8.15 -4.47 -2.38
N LEU A 32 6.93 -4.06 -2.75
CA LEU A 32 6.21 -4.54 -3.92
C LEU A 32 6.78 -3.99 -5.25
N GLY A 33 7.87 -3.22 -5.22
CA GLY A 33 8.55 -2.71 -6.42
C GLY A 33 7.93 -1.47 -7.03
N PHE A 34 7.20 -0.66 -6.25
CA PHE A 34 6.79 0.67 -6.70
C PHE A 34 7.89 1.71 -6.45
N ASP A 35 8.11 2.56 -7.43
CA ASP A 35 8.92 3.77 -7.32
C ASP A 35 8.13 4.89 -6.64
N MET A 36 8.78 5.60 -5.72
CA MET A 36 8.16 6.68 -4.96
C MET A 36 8.73 8.05 -5.37
N ARG A 37 7.86 9.00 -5.66
CA ARG A 37 8.19 10.42 -5.82
C ARG A 37 7.37 11.27 -4.86
N ILE A 38 8.01 12.24 -4.22
CA ILE A 38 7.33 13.17 -3.30
C ILE A 38 7.07 14.50 -4.00
N LYS A 39 5.86 15.05 -3.84
CA LYS A 39 5.48 16.41 -4.27
C LYS A 39 4.67 17.09 -3.17
N GLY A 40 5.29 17.99 -2.42
CA GLY A 40 4.67 18.55 -1.21
C GLY A 40 4.42 17.44 -0.18
N SER A 41 3.21 17.37 0.38
CA SER A 41 2.82 16.31 1.33
C SER A 41 2.41 14.98 0.67
N HIS A 42 2.34 14.95 -0.67
CA HIS A 42 1.90 13.80 -1.44
C HIS A 42 3.05 12.85 -1.78
N HIS A 43 2.84 11.57 -1.51
CA HIS A 43 3.75 10.48 -1.84
C HIS A 43 3.14 9.67 -3.00
N ILE A 44 3.71 9.83 -4.18
CA ILE A 44 3.20 9.29 -5.42
C ILE A 44 3.97 8.01 -5.74
N PHE A 45 3.25 6.91 -5.96
CA PHE A 45 3.81 5.61 -6.29
C PHE A 45 3.42 5.19 -7.71
N ARG A 46 4.41 4.66 -8.46
CA ARG A 46 4.26 4.12 -9.81
C ARG A 46 5.02 2.80 -9.91
N LYS A 47 4.53 1.88 -10.74
CA LYS A 47 5.23 0.64 -11.08
C LYS A 47 4.95 0.32 -12.54
N GLU A 48 5.95 -0.20 -13.24
CA GLU A 48 5.79 -0.69 -14.60
C GLU A 48 4.66 -1.73 -14.68
N ALA A 49 3.89 -1.73 -15.77
CA ALA A 49 2.69 -2.56 -15.97
C ALA A 49 1.51 -2.32 -15.00
N ILE A 50 1.58 -1.33 -14.11
CA ILE A 50 0.46 -0.90 -13.26
C ILE A 50 -0.02 0.48 -13.72
N ILE A 51 -1.25 0.52 -14.25
CA ILE A 51 -1.84 1.75 -14.80
C ILE A 51 -2.12 2.76 -13.69
N GLU A 52 -2.60 2.27 -12.54
CA GLU A 52 -3.01 3.07 -11.41
C GLU A 52 -1.83 3.79 -10.76
N LYS A 53 -1.97 5.10 -10.61
CA LYS A 53 -1.09 5.93 -9.79
C LYS A 53 -1.64 5.97 -8.37
N ILE A 54 -0.89 5.42 -7.42
CA ILE A 54 -1.23 5.55 -6.00
C ILE A 54 -0.69 6.90 -5.53
N ASN A 55 -1.51 7.70 -4.85
CA ASN A 55 -1.11 8.98 -4.28
C ASN A 55 -1.51 9.04 -2.81
N LEU A 56 -0.54 8.87 -1.93
CA LEU A 56 -0.74 8.81 -0.49
C LEU A 56 -0.48 10.16 0.17
N GLN A 57 -1.20 10.42 1.26
CA GLN A 57 -0.98 11.57 2.12
C GLN A 57 -1.23 11.11 3.55
N ARG A 58 -0.27 11.39 4.44
CA ARG A 58 -0.39 11.03 5.85
C ARG A 58 -1.51 11.80 6.54
N ASP A 59 -2.08 11.18 7.57
CA ASP A 59 -2.93 11.80 8.58
C ASP A 59 -2.29 11.51 9.95
N GLY A 60 -1.53 12.48 10.45
CA GLY A 60 -0.59 12.23 11.55
C GLY A 60 0.43 11.14 11.20
N ASN A 61 0.47 10.07 11.99
CA ASN A 61 1.28 8.87 11.75
C ASN A 61 0.55 7.81 10.90
N MET A 62 -0.75 7.96 10.67
CA MET A 62 -1.58 6.96 10.01
C MET A 62 -1.73 7.22 8.50
N ALA A 63 -1.97 6.14 7.76
CA ALA A 63 -2.53 6.23 6.43
C ALA A 63 -4.04 6.51 6.54
N LYS A 64 -4.58 7.30 5.60
CA LYS A 64 -6.02 7.52 5.54
C LYS A 64 -6.73 6.21 5.14
N PRO A 65 -7.84 5.81 5.80
CA PRO A 65 -8.47 4.52 5.55
C PRO A 65 -8.83 4.27 4.08
N TYR A 66 -9.32 5.30 3.39
CA TYR A 66 -9.65 5.19 1.96
C TYR A 66 -8.41 4.96 1.09
N GLN A 67 -7.24 5.46 1.48
CA GLN A 67 -5.99 5.24 0.76
C GLN A 67 -5.51 3.80 0.95
N VAL A 68 -5.70 3.22 2.14
CA VAL A 68 -5.44 1.80 2.38
C VAL A 68 -6.36 0.94 1.50
N LYS A 69 -7.66 1.26 1.44
CA LYS A 69 -8.61 0.58 0.54
C LYS A 69 -8.21 0.70 -0.93
N GLN A 70 -7.73 1.86 -1.38
CA GLN A 70 -7.22 2.05 -2.74
C GLN A 70 -6.00 1.17 -3.00
N VAL A 71 -5.04 1.12 -2.08
CA VAL A 71 -3.87 0.24 -2.17
C VAL A 71 -4.30 -1.23 -2.22
N ARG A 72 -5.22 -1.68 -1.35
CA ARG A 72 -5.79 -3.05 -1.41
C ARG A 72 -6.36 -3.35 -2.80
N SER A 73 -7.13 -2.42 -3.36
CA SER A 73 -7.77 -2.61 -4.67
C SER A 73 -6.74 -2.82 -5.79
N VAL A 74 -5.64 -2.06 -5.78
CA VAL A 74 -4.53 -2.23 -6.73
C VAL A 74 -3.83 -3.58 -6.52
N ILE A 75 -3.56 -3.94 -5.26
CA ILE A 75 -2.93 -5.23 -4.92
C ILE A 75 -3.75 -6.39 -5.46
N VAL A 76 -5.07 -6.41 -5.23
CA VAL A 76 -5.97 -7.47 -5.69
C VAL A 76 -6.03 -7.49 -7.22
N LYS A 77 -6.21 -6.33 -7.85
CA LYS A 77 -6.33 -6.20 -9.31
C LYS A 77 -5.13 -6.79 -10.06
N TYR A 78 -3.92 -6.54 -9.56
CA TYR A 78 -2.68 -6.97 -10.21
C TYR A 78 -2.02 -8.18 -9.52
N LYS A 79 -2.71 -8.83 -8.58
CA LYS A 79 -2.23 -9.99 -7.82
C LYS A 79 -0.84 -9.75 -7.19
N LEU A 80 -0.67 -8.59 -6.56
CA LEU A 80 0.61 -8.15 -5.95
C LEU A 80 0.77 -8.75 -4.55
N GLY A 81 0.88 -10.07 -4.46
CA GLY A 81 1.06 -10.78 -3.19
C GLY A 81 2.17 -11.83 -3.20
N GLY A 82 2.81 -12.07 -4.34
CA GLY A 82 3.79 -13.15 -4.50
C GLY A 82 3.15 -14.52 -4.28
N THR A 83 3.86 -15.41 -3.59
CA THR A 83 3.46 -16.79 -3.25
C THR A 83 2.43 -16.89 -2.12
N ILE A 84 1.86 -15.77 -1.66
CA ILE A 84 0.74 -15.82 -0.73
C ILE A 84 -0.51 -16.07 -1.57
N ASP A 85 -0.89 -17.34 -1.67
CA ASP A 85 -2.22 -17.71 -2.14
C ASP A 85 -3.24 -17.13 -1.13
N VAL A 86 -3.91 -16.06 -1.54
CA VAL A 86 -5.04 -15.45 -0.83
C VAL A 86 -6.35 -15.76 -1.52
#